data_AF-A0A2S6SUX1-F1
#
_entry.id   AF-A0A2S6SUX1-F1
#
_cell.length_a   1.000
_cell.length_b   1.000
_cell.length_c   1.000
_cell.angle_alpha   90.00
_cell.angle_beta   90.00
_cell.angle_gamma   90.00
#
_symmetry.space_group_name_H-M   'P 1'
#
loop_
_entity.id
_entity.type
_entity.pdbx_description
1 polymer ?
#
loop_
_entity_poly.entity_id
_entity_poly.type
_entity_poly.pdbx_seq_one_letter_code
_entity_poly.pdbx_strand_id
1 'polypeptide(L)'
;MVKNKLIILLFSLYTFLPNFLFANPNSDQWLDSDKTYKDLIEEGFEVKGYAMNTIETDSGLKLLLFVTVLQNENDIYECQEYQTLDGNMETLDMRIVCRQLVQPYERGIGT
;
A
#
# COMPACT_ATOMS: atom_id res chain seq x y z
N MET A 1 -17.21 -50.23 19.79
CA MET A 1 -17.77 -48.85 19.84
C MET A 1 -16.78 -47.77 20.28
N VAL A 2 -15.87 -48.02 21.25
CA VAL A 2 -14.92 -47.00 21.75
C VAL A 2 -13.83 -46.61 20.73
N LYS A 3 -13.31 -47.56 19.94
CA LYS A 3 -12.28 -47.29 18.91
C LYS A 3 -12.72 -46.30 17.83
N ASN A 4 -13.96 -46.39 17.33
CA ASN A 4 -14.46 -45.45 16.31
C ASN A 4 -14.64 -44.03 16.88
N LYS A 5 -15.04 -43.91 18.16
CA LYS A 5 -15.15 -42.60 18.83
C LYS A 5 -13.78 -41.96 19.04
N LEU A 6 -12.75 -42.75 19.35
CA LEU A 6 -11.37 -42.27 19.47
C LEU A 6 -10.82 -41.78 18.14
N ILE A 7 -11.09 -42.50 17.04
CA ILE A 7 -10.67 -42.10 15.69
C ILE A 7 -11.35 -40.78 15.29
N ILE A 8 -12.65 -40.63 15.55
CA ILE A 8 -13.38 -39.38 15.26
C ILE A 8 -12.81 -38.23 16.11
N LEU A 9 -12.50 -38.48 17.39
CA LEU A 9 -11.89 -37.48 18.27
C LEU A 9 -10.51 -37.05 17.75
N LEU A 10 -9.66 -38.00 17.37
CA LEU A 10 -8.34 -37.72 16.78
C LEU A 10 -8.45 -36.96 15.45
N PHE A 11 -9.41 -37.31 14.60
CA PHE A 11 -9.65 -36.63 13.34
C PHE A 11 -10.14 -35.19 13.54
N SER A 12 -11.03 -34.96 14.51
CA SER A 12 -11.47 -33.62 14.89
C SER A 12 -10.31 -32.77 15.43
N LEU A 13 -9.43 -33.35 16.26
CA LEU A 13 -8.27 -32.64 16.81
C LEU A 13 -7.27 -32.23 15.71
N TYR A 14 -7.10 -33.06 14.67
CA TYR A 14 -6.26 -32.77 13.52
C TYR A 14 -6.75 -31.57 12.70
N THR A 15 -8.08 -31.40 12.56
CA THR A 15 -8.67 -30.25 11.85
C THR A 15 -8.57 -28.92 12.62
N PHE A 16 -8.24 -28.96 13.92
CA PHE A 16 -8.07 -27.77 14.76
C PHE A 16 -6.62 -27.30 14.91
N LEU A 17 -5.66 -27.93 14.22
CA LEU A 17 -4.29 -27.41 14.16
C LEU A 17 -4.31 -26.12 13.32
N PRO A 18 -4.08 -24.93 13.90
CA PRO A 18 -4.02 -23.72 13.10
C PRO A 18 -2.81 -23.82 12.19
N ASN A 19 -3.04 -23.70 10.88
CA ASN A 19 -1.96 -23.35 9.96
C ASN A 19 -1.50 -21.95 10.38
N PHE A 20 -0.30 -21.84 10.95
CA PHE A 20 0.31 -20.55 11.24
C PHE A 20 0.63 -19.86 9.91
N LEU A 21 -0.36 -19.15 9.37
CA LEU A 21 -0.15 -18.20 8.28
C LEU A 21 0.45 -16.93 8.90
N PHE A 22 1.78 -16.86 8.92
CA PHE A 22 2.46 -15.61 9.28
C PHE A 22 2.37 -14.67 8.09
N ALA A 23 1.71 -13.52 8.27
CA ALA A 23 1.84 -12.43 7.32
C ALA A 23 3.32 -12.05 7.23
N ASN A 24 3.84 -11.84 6.02
CA ASN A 24 5.21 -11.35 5.86
C ASN A 24 5.26 -9.95 6.51
N PRO A 25 6.02 -9.76 7.60
CA PRO A 25 6.08 -8.46 8.27
C PRO A 25 6.70 -7.38 7.37
N ASN A 26 7.40 -7.78 6.31
CA ASN A 26 8.04 -6.88 5.34
C ASN A 26 7.16 -6.64 4.10
N SER A 27 5.89 -7.07 4.14
CA SER A 27 4.94 -6.83 3.04
C SER A 27 4.45 -5.39 2.97
N ASP A 28 4.51 -4.66 4.09
CA ASP A 28 4.22 -3.23 4.16
C ASP A 28 5.50 -2.49 4.53
N GLN A 29 6.03 -1.74 3.56
CA GLN A 29 7.36 -1.14 3.61
C GLN A 29 7.29 0.39 3.64
N TRP A 30 6.07 0.95 3.66
CA TRP A 30 5.83 2.37 3.56
C TRP A 30 5.29 2.92 4.87
N LEU A 31 6.06 3.82 5.47
CA LEU A 31 5.65 4.51 6.69
C LEU A 31 5.13 5.91 6.35
N ASP A 32 3.93 6.25 6.82
CA ASP A 32 3.40 7.61 6.68
C ASP A 32 4.39 8.63 7.28
N SER A 33 4.64 9.72 6.55
CA SER A 33 5.51 10.81 6.96
C SER A 33 4.71 12.08 7.18
N ASP A 34 5.15 12.88 8.14
CA ASP A 34 4.62 14.22 8.37
C ASP A 34 5.14 15.24 7.33
N LYS A 35 6.12 14.86 6.49
CA LYS A 35 6.69 15.74 5.46
C LYS A 35 5.72 15.90 4.29
N THR A 36 5.55 17.14 3.85
CA THR A 36 4.83 17.44 2.61
C THR A 36 5.71 17.20 1.39
N TYR A 37 5.08 17.09 0.22
CA TYR A 37 5.81 17.05 -1.05
C TYR A 37 6.76 18.24 -1.20
N LYS A 38 6.32 19.43 -0.77
CA LYS A 38 7.14 20.65 -0.84
C LYS A 38 8.37 20.53 0.05
N ASP A 39 8.22 20.04 1.28
CA ASP A 39 9.35 19.86 2.20
C ASP A 39 10.41 18.94 1.59
N LEU A 40 9.99 17.83 0.96
CA LEU A 40 10.90 16.91 0.28
C LEU A 40 11.68 17.59 -0.85
N ILE A 41 11.03 18.42 -1.67
CA ILE A 41 11.71 19.18 -2.74
C ILE A 41 12.72 20.17 -2.14
N GLU A 42 12.35 20.89 -1.08
CA GLU A 42 13.22 21.86 -0.41
C GLU A 42 14.43 21.18 0.28
N GLU A 43 14.26 19.95 0.75
CA GLU A 43 15.33 19.09 1.28
C GLU A 43 16.22 18.46 0.19
N GLY A 44 15.93 18.72 -1.09
CA GLY A 44 16.76 18.28 -2.22
C GLY A 44 16.40 16.89 -2.75
N PHE A 45 15.23 16.33 -2.41
CA PHE A 45 14.74 15.13 -3.09
C PHE A 45 14.38 15.41 -4.53
N GLU A 46 14.74 14.48 -5.42
CA GLU A 46 14.44 14.56 -6.84
C GLU A 46 13.37 13.55 -7.23
N VAL A 47 12.47 13.96 -8.13
CA VAL A 47 11.49 13.04 -8.72
C VAL A 47 12.21 12.01 -9.60
N LYS A 48 12.07 10.72 -9.26
CA LYS A 48 12.65 9.60 -10.03
C LYS A 48 11.63 8.88 -10.89
N GLY A 49 10.35 8.99 -10.56
CA GLY A 49 9.27 8.38 -11.34
C GLY A 49 7.93 8.95 -10.94
N TYR A 50 6.97 8.85 -11.86
CA TYR A 50 5.58 9.20 -11.60
C TYR A 50 4.66 8.27 -12.37
N ALA A 51 3.46 8.07 -11.85
CA ALA A 51 2.38 7.36 -12.49
C ALA A 51 1.06 8.07 -12.21
N MET A 52 0.13 7.99 -13.16
CA MET A 52 -1.22 8.51 -13.01
C MET A 52 -2.22 7.44 -13.43
N ASN A 53 -3.25 7.25 -12.61
CA ASN A 53 -4.39 6.43 -12.93
C ASN A 53 -5.67 7.26 -12.83
N THR A 54 -6.59 6.98 -13.74
CA THR A 54 -7.93 7.58 -13.74
C THR A 54 -8.95 6.48 -13.56
N ILE A 55 -9.88 6.67 -12.63
CA ILE A 55 -11.01 5.78 -12.40
C ILE A 55 -12.28 6.59 -12.67
N GLU A 56 -13.03 6.18 -13.69
CA GLU A 56 -14.36 6.72 -13.95
C GLU A 56 -15.40 5.90 -13.19
N THR A 57 -16.35 6.58 -12.55
CA THR A 57 -17.41 5.94 -11.76
C THR A 57 -18.77 6.13 -12.44
N ASP A 58 -19.69 5.20 -12.19
CA ASP A 58 -21.05 5.26 -12.75
C ASP A 58 -21.86 6.47 -12.27
N SER A 59 -21.45 7.12 -11.18
CA SER A 59 -22.08 8.36 -10.67
C SER A 59 -21.65 9.61 -11.44
N GLY A 60 -20.74 9.49 -12.41
CA GLY A 60 -20.18 10.62 -13.16
C GLY A 60 -19.01 11.33 -12.46
N LEU A 61 -18.55 10.82 -11.31
CA LEU A 61 -17.33 11.29 -10.67
C LEU A 61 -16.11 10.66 -11.33
N LYS A 62 -15.00 11.42 -11.35
CA LYS A 62 -13.70 10.93 -11.79
C LYS A 62 -12.71 10.97 -10.64
N LEU A 63 -12.04 9.86 -10.38
CA LEU A 63 -10.97 9.78 -9.39
C LEU A 63 -9.63 9.79 -10.11
N LEU A 64 -8.79 10.77 -9.81
CA LEU A 64 -7.41 10.82 -10.29
C LEU A 64 -6.48 10.39 -9.15
N LEU A 65 -5.59 9.45 -9.45
CA LEU A 65 -4.60 8.94 -8.53
C LEU A 65 -3.22 9.20 -9.14
N PHE A 66 -2.45 10.09 -8.54
CA PHE A 66 -1.06 10.31 -8.91
C PHE A 66 -0.16 9.69 -7.86
N VAL A 67 0.91 9.05 -8.32
CA VAL A 67 1.97 8.52 -7.47
C VAL A 67 3.27 9.10 -7.97
N THR A 68 4.04 9.73 -7.09
CA THR A 68 5.35 10.28 -7.40
C THR A 68 6.38 9.66 -6.46
N VAL A 69 7.45 9.11 -7.02
CA VAL A 69 8.59 8.59 -6.26
C VAL A 69 9.69 9.64 -6.24
N LEU A 70 10.09 10.05 -5.05
CA LEU A 70 11.18 10.99 -4.82
C LEU A 70 12.36 10.27 -4.15
N GLN A 71 13.58 10.62 -4.54
CA GLN A 71 14.78 10.04 -3.96
C GLN A 71 15.85 11.10 -3.72
N ASN A 72 16.48 11.01 -2.55
CA ASN A 72 17.71 11.71 -2.21
C ASN A 72 18.69 10.68 -1.65
N GLU A 73 19.84 10.50 -2.31
CA GLU A 73 20.79 9.43 -2.00
C GLU A 73 20.12 8.05 -1.87
N ASN A 74 19.99 7.52 -0.66
CA ASN A 74 19.37 6.22 -0.36
C ASN A 74 17.96 6.33 0.23
N ASP A 75 17.51 7.54 0.57
CA ASP A 75 16.18 7.77 1.10
C ASP A 75 15.18 7.89 -0.04
N ILE A 76 14.08 7.13 0.07
CA ILE A 76 13.03 7.07 -0.94
C ILE A 76 11.71 7.43 -0.28
N TYR A 77 10.97 8.32 -0.94
CA TYR A 77 9.61 8.68 -0.58
C TYR A 77 8.67 8.40 -1.75
N GLU A 78 7.46 7.97 -1.44
CA GLU A 78 6.35 7.91 -2.36
C GLU A 78 5.27 8.89 -1.90
N CYS A 79 4.95 9.88 -2.74
CA CYS A 79 3.83 10.78 -2.51
C CYS A 79 2.66 10.40 -3.40
N GLN A 80 1.52 10.11 -2.77
CA GLN A 80 0.27 9.73 -3.41
C GLN A 80 -0.71 10.91 -3.32
N GLU A 81 -1.19 11.35 -4.47
CA GLU A 81 -2.22 12.38 -4.58
C GLU A 81 -3.51 11.77 -5.10
N TYR A 82 -4.60 12.02 -4.39
CA TYR A 82 -5.94 11.56 -4.69
C TYR A 82 -6.81 12.78 -4.95
N GLN A 83 -7.41 12.86 -6.14
CA GLN A 83 -8.37 13.91 -6.48
C GLN A 83 -9.70 13.28 -6.85
N THR A 84 -10.79 13.87 -6.38
CA THR A 84 -12.15 13.57 -6.82
C THR A 84 -12.65 14.75 -7.63
N LEU A 85 -13.05 14.51 -8.88
CA LEU A 85 -13.61 15.51 -9.78
C LEU A 85 -15.07 15.22 -10.06
N ASP A 86 -15.85 16.27 -10.30
CA ASP A 86 -17.22 16.19 -10.81
C ASP A 86 -17.26 16.02 -12.33
N GLY A 87 -18.48 15.95 -12.89
CA GLY A 87 -18.69 15.83 -14.34
C GLY A 87 -18.23 17.03 -15.17
N ASN A 88 -18.01 18.19 -14.53
CA ASN A 88 -17.49 19.41 -15.15
C ASN A 88 -15.97 19.56 -15.00
N MET A 89 -15.30 18.54 -14.44
CA MET A 89 -13.87 18.55 -14.10
C MET A 89 -13.50 19.52 -12.97
N GLU A 90 -14.46 19.91 -12.13
CA GLU A 90 -14.18 20.67 -10.91
C GLU A 90 -13.69 19.73 -9.81
N THR A 91 -12.60 20.11 -9.12
CA THR A 91 -12.07 19.35 -8.00
C THR A 91 -12.96 19.51 -6.77
N LEU A 92 -13.58 18.41 -6.35
CA LEU A 92 -14.43 18.33 -5.16
C LEU A 92 -13.61 18.06 -3.89
N ASP A 93 -12.59 17.21 -4.01
CA ASP A 93 -11.70 16.85 -2.92
C ASP A 93 -10.31 16.54 -3.45
N MET A 94 -9.30 16.85 -2.65
CA MET A 94 -7.91 16.56 -2.95
C MET A 94 -7.14 16.26 -1.67
N ARG A 95 -6.38 15.17 -1.68
CA ARG A 95 -5.52 14.78 -0.57
C ARG A 95 -4.18 14.28 -1.09
N ILE A 96 -3.10 14.74 -0.45
CA ILE A 96 -1.74 14.30 -0.73
C ILE A 96 -1.18 13.67 0.55
N VAL A 97 -0.56 12.50 0.41
CA VAL A 97 0.13 11.79 1.51
C VAL A 97 1.49 11.34 1.01
N CYS A 98 2.54 11.63 1.77
CA CYS A 98 3.89 11.16 1.47
C CYS A 98 4.30 10.09 2.48
N ARG A 99 4.89 9.00 1.98
CA ARG A 99 5.36 7.87 2.77
C ARG A 99 6.82 7.61 2.51
N GLN A 100 7.57 7.27 3.56
CA GLN A 100 8.96 6.87 3.46
C GLN A 100 9.07 5.36 3.26
N LEU A 101 9.96 4.93 2.36
CA LEU A 101 10.37 3.53 2.29
C LEU A 101 11.28 3.21 3.48
N VAL A 102 10.86 2.28 4.33
CA VAL A 102 11.62 1.88 5.53
C VAL A 102 12.15 0.45 5.42
N GLN A 103 13.30 0.20 6.05
CA GLN A 103 13.88 -1.13 6.15
C GLN A 103 13.20 -1.93 7.28
N PRO A 104 13.10 -3.27 7.14
CA PRO A 104 13.52 -4.07 5.99
C PRO A 104 12.52 -4.00 4.82
N TYR A 105 13.02 -3.90 3.59
CA TYR A 105 12.21 -4.07 2.39
C TYR A 105 12.75 -5.17 1.47
N GLU A 106 11.83 -5.91 0.86
CA GLU A 106 12.15 -6.85 -0.22
C GLU A 106 12.14 -6.09 -1.55
N ARG A 107 13.27 -6.08 -2.25
CA ARG A 107 13.32 -5.60 -3.64
C ARG A 107 12.46 -6.53 -4.49
N GLY A 108 11.52 -5.96 -5.25
CA GLY A 108 10.58 -6.71 -6.10
C GLY A 108 11.28 -7.64 -7.10
N ILE A 109 10.53 -8.63 -7.59
CA ILE A 109 10.97 -9.71 -8.50
C ILE A 109 11.74 -9.14 -9.70
N GLY A 110 13.04 -9.47 -9.82
CA GLY A 110 13.82 -9.22 -11.03
C GLY A 110 15.20 -8.55 -10.88
N THR A 111 15.86 -8.64 -9.72
CA THR A 111 17.31 -8.33 -9.61
C THR A 111 18.14 -9.59 -9.43
#